data_AF-A0A4V3E9X0-F1
#
_entry.id   AF-A0A4V3E9X0-F1
#
_cell.length_a   1.000
_cell.length_b   1.000
_cell.length_c   1.000
_cell.angle_alpha   90.00
_cell.angle_beta   90.00
_cell.angle_gamma   90.00
#
_symmetry.space_group_name_H-M   'P 1'
#
loop_
_entity.id
_entity.type
_entity.pdbx_description
1 polymer ?
#
loop_
_entity_poly.entity_id
_entity_poly.type
_entity_poly.pdbx_seq_one_letter_code
_entity_poly.pdbx_strand_id
1 'polypeptide(L)'
;MQIKQLIKLMPSLLLGAALIGNASAKDVAAPLLLHPSTASEAVAIAAYKEMPAENFSKMVNTAFENAGFSLRTSERMKDGTVRYTFAYPVAMEGQVQNIEVVLRTDENIDKKGRCATCFLRTTVLTDFADLQQAPWMLQYAVNRQILPAIDQAYASIQQDGQAFMDGSLGFDYKNQWQGEKNLYENSFVGIEQTRLKSTVIDAYRAAGFIFQGDVRKDLRVSYLVFSFPVDPDQAEGVVYKISVASQLDASDRCYPCEITEVYDPYQKLPAAGLSGMSKRLTLESRFAASRALALEKLKNSTAQFLRAGTMFTMPPKPAPLGSPRPHIKPIAVT
;
A
#
# COMPACT_ATOMS: atom_id res chain seq x y z
N MET A 1 -39.75 28.46 21.56
CA MET A 1 -39.70 28.78 23.00
C MET A 1 -39.43 27.47 23.74
N GLN A 2 -38.19 27.20 24.18
CA GLN A 2 -37.59 27.58 25.49
C GLN A 2 -38.34 26.89 26.66
N ILE A 3 -37.78 26.04 27.54
CA ILE A 3 -36.60 26.11 28.43
C ILE A 3 -36.37 24.68 29.00
N LYS A 4 -35.18 24.06 28.91
CA LYS A 4 -34.03 24.07 29.84
C LYS A 4 -34.27 23.43 31.24
N GLN A 5 -33.36 22.50 31.56
CA GLN A 5 -32.84 22.07 32.88
C GLN A 5 -33.60 21.04 33.74
N LEU A 6 -32.96 19.89 33.96
CA LEU A 6 -32.63 19.47 35.32
C LEU A 6 -31.41 18.54 35.33
N ILE A 7 -30.25 19.14 35.61
CA ILE A 7 -29.06 18.48 36.15
C ILE A 7 -29.31 18.33 37.66
N LYS A 8 -29.20 17.11 38.20
CA LYS A 8 -28.97 16.89 39.62
C LYS A 8 -27.76 15.98 39.81
N LEU A 9 -26.85 16.47 40.65
CA LEU A 9 -25.57 15.91 41.03
C LEU A 9 -25.70 14.66 41.93
N MET A 10 -24.81 13.69 41.65
CA MET A 10 -23.96 12.87 42.57
C MET A 10 -24.63 11.89 43.57
N PRO A 11 -23.92 10.82 44.03
CA PRO A 11 -22.46 10.65 44.07
C PRO A 11 -21.88 9.33 43.54
N SER A 12 -20.57 9.42 43.27
CA SER A 12 -19.63 8.33 43.09
C SER A 12 -19.60 7.37 44.29
N LEU A 13 -19.65 6.07 44.02
CA LEU A 13 -18.99 5.07 44.85
C LEU A 13 -18.35 4.02 43.94
N LEU A 14 -17.05 3.83 44.16
CA LEU A 14 -16.15 2.96 43.41
C LEU A 14 -16.39 1.47 43.71
N LEU A 15 -16.01 0.68 42.68
CA LEU A 15 -15.46 -0.67 42.70
C LEU A 15 -16.38 -1.86 43.05
N GLY A 16 -16.74 -2.58 41.99
CA GLY A 16 -17.16 -3.97 42.01
C GLY A 16 -17.20 -4.49 40.58
N ALA A 17 -16.18 -5.27 40.21
CA ALA A 17 -15.94 -5.77 38.86
C ALA A 17 -17.06 -6.69 38.33
N ALA A 18 -17.13 -6.72 37.00
CA ALA A 18 -17.81 -7.67 36.09
C ALA A 18 -19.10 -7.16 35.43
N LEU A 19 -18.98 -6.89 34.12
CA LEU A 19 -19.88 -7.25 33.01
C LEU A 19 -19.22 -6.68 31.73
N ILE A 20 -18.56 -7.53 30.94
CA ILE A 20 -19.03 -8.00 29.63
C ILE A 20 -19.37 -6.84 28.66
N GLY A 21 -18.62 -6.78 27.56
CA GLY A 21 -19.04 -6.12 26.33
C GLY A 21 -18.53 -4.69 26.14
N ASN A 22 -17.36 -4.55 25.53
CA ASN A 22 -17.32 -4.17 24.12
C ASN A 22 -15.89 -4.30 23.60
N ALA A 23 -15.75 -5.04 22.50
CA ALA A 23 -14.58 -5.04 21.66
C ALA A 23 -14.40 -3.61 21.13
N SER A 24 -13.67 -2.79 21.88
CA SER A 24 -13.34 -1.44 21.48
C SER A 24 -11.97 -1.44 20.83
N ALA A 25 -11.95 -1.00 19.58
CA ALA A 25 -10.80 -0.50 18.84
C ALA A 25 -9.58 -1.43 18.83
N LYS A 26 -9.47 -2.26 17.79
CA LYS A 26 -8.16 -2.67 17.29
C LYS A 26 -7.43 -1.37 16.94
N ASP A 27 -6.49 -0.96 17.79
CA ASP A 27 -5.56 0.14 17.55
C ASP A 27 -4.95 -0.02 16.14
N VAL A 28 -5.41 0.86 15.24
CA VAL A 28 -5.05 0.83 13.83
C VAL A 28 -3.64 1.38 13.70
N ALA A 29 -2.64 0.50 13.81
CA ALA A 29 -1.37 0.74 13.11
C ALA A 29 -1.72 1.14 11.67
N ALA A 30 -1.12 2.19 11.11
CA ALA A 30 -1.49 2.72 9.79
C ALA A 30 -1.37 1.64 8.69
N PRO A 31 -2.33 1.48 7.75
CA PRO A 31 -2.29 0.52 6.62
C PRO A 31 -0.94 0.56 5.88
N LEU A 32 -0.50 -0.58 5.30
CA LEU A 32 0.52 -0.49 4.27
C LEU A 32 -0.13 0.34 3.16
N LEU A 33 0.27 1.59 3.04
CA LEU A 33 -0.30 2.52 2.08
C LEU A 33 0.15 2.06 0.69
N LEU A 34 -0.71 1.30 0.02
CA LEU A 34 -0.50 0.85 -1.36
C LEU A 34 -0.90 1.92 -2.38
N HIS A 35 -1.32 3.11 -1.91
CA HIS A 35 -1.69 4.26 -2.73
C HIS A 35 -1.21 5.56 -2.08
N PRO A 36 -0.98 6.62 -2.87
CA PRO A 36 -0.66 7.94 -2.32
C PRO A 36 -1.78 8.49 -1.44
N SER A 37 -1.46 9.40 -0.53
CA SER A 37 -2.44 10.26 0.11
C SER A 37 -3.03 11.20 -0.93
N THR A 38 -4.36 11.31 -1.01
CA THR A 38 -4.98 12.34 -1.84
C THR A 38 -4.63 13.72 -1.28
N ALA A 39 -4.28 14.67 -2.16
CA ALA A 39 -4.08 16.05 -1.75
C ALA A 39 -5.41 16.60 -1.18
N SER A 40 -5.33 17.31 -0.05
CA SER A 40 -6.49 17.98 0.55
C SER A 40 -6.91 19.25 -0.20
N GLU A 41 -6.11 19.68 -1.18
CA GLU A 41 -6.29 20.94 -1.90
C GLU A 41 -6.34 20.72 -3.41
N ALA A 42 -7.26 21.43 -4.07
CA ALA A 42 -7.38 21.49 -5.52
C ALA A 42 -6.31 22.43 -6.09
N VAL A 43 -5.18 21.87 -6.51
CA VAL A 43 -4.03 22.60 -7.08
C VAL A 43 -4.21 22.70 -8.60
N ALA A 44 -3.86 23.83 -9.20
CA ALA A 44 -3.90 23.99 -10.66
C ALA A 44 -2.85 23.10 -11.33
N ILE A 45 -3.26 22.34 -12.35
CA ILE A 45 -2.41 21.38 -13.08
C ILE A 45 -2.24 21.73 -14.56
N ALA A 46 -3.13 22.54 -15.12
CA ALA A 46 -3.04 23.00 -16.49
C ALA A 46 -3.80 24.30 -16.67
N ALA A 47 -3.40 25.09 -17.66
CA ALA A 47 -4.12 26.28 -18.09
C ALA A 47 -4.44 26.19 -19.58
N TYR A 48 -5.61 26.67 -19.95
CA TYR A 48 -6.10 26.71 -21.33
C TYR A 48 -6.41 28.15 -21.73
N LYS A 49 -5.99 28.52 -22.93
CA LYS A 49 -6.17 29.85 -23.51
C LYS A 49 -6.88 29.74 -24.85
N GLU A 50 -7.67 30.77 -25.16
CA GLU A 50 -8.40 30.93 -26.43
C GLU A 50 -9.45 29.86 -26.78
N MET A 51 -9.55 28.78 -26.00
CA MET A 51 -10.61 27.78 -26.11
C MET A 51 -11.97 28.41 -25.76
N PRO A 52 -13.05 28.17 -26.53
CA PRO A 52 -14.40 28.51 -26.10
C PRO A 52 -14.74 27.88 -24.74
N ALA A 53 -15.32 28.65 -23.81
CA ALA A 53 -15.57 28.16 -22.44
C ALA A 53 -16.50 26.92 -22.40
N GLU A 54 -17.45 26.84 -23.34
CA GLU A 54 -18.31 25.67 -23.51
C GLU A 54 -17.51 24.43 -23.96
N ASN A 55 -16.54 24.60 -24.86
CA ASN A 55 -15.67 23.50 -25.28
C ASN A 55 -14.78 23.03 -24.13
N PHE A 56 -14.30 23.94 -23.29
CA PHE A 56 -13.54 23.59 -22.09
C PHE A 56 -14.38 22.75 -21.12
N SER A 57 -15.59 23.22 -20.81
CA SER A 57 -16.54 22.51 -19.95
C SER A 57 -16.91 21.14 -20.53
N LYS A 58 -17.16 21.08 -21.84
CA LYS A 58 -17.49 19.84 -22.56
C LYS A 58 -16.34 18.85 -22.55
N MET A 59 -15.11 19.29 -22.80
CA MET A 59 -13.91 18.44 -22.75
C MET A 59 -13.76 17.81 -21.36
N VAL A 60 -13.87 18.62 -20.31
CA VAL A 60 -13.79 18.14 -18.92
C VAL A 60 -14.88 17.10 -18.64
N ASN A 61 -16.15 17.42 -18.92
CA ASN A 61 -17.27 16.52 -18.65
C ASN A 61 -17.15 15.21 -19.44
N THR A 62 -16.85 15.30 -20.74
CA THR A 62 -16.74 14.14 -21.63
C THR A 62 -15.62 13.21 -21.19
N ALA A 63 -14.48 13.76 -20.76
CA ALA A 63 -13.35 12.95 -20.29
C ALA A 63 -13.69 12.17 -19.01
N PHE A 64 -14.40 12.78 -18.06
CA PHE A 64 -14.86 12.10 -16.86
C PHE A 64 -15.96 11.08 -17.17
N GLU A 65 -16.93 11.42 -18.02
CA GLU A 65 -17.99 10.48 -18.44
C GLU A 65 -17.41 9.25 -19.15
N ASN A 66 -16.45 9.44 -20.06
CA ASN A 66 -15.75 8.36 -20.75
C ASN A 66 -14.93 7.48 -19.79
N ALA A 67 -14.44 8.04 -18.69
CA ALA A 67 -13.76 7.28 -17.63
C ALA A 67 -14.73 6.57 -16.66
N GLY A 68 -16.05 6.66 -16.89
CA GLY A 68 -17.08 5.96 -16.13
C GLY A 68 -17.71 6.78 -15.00
N PHE A 69 -17.42 8.08 -14.91
CA PHE A 69 -18.07 8.97 -13.96
C PHE A 69 -19.43 9.44 -14.48
N SER A 70 -20.32 9.81 -13.58
CA SER A 70 -21.59 10.47 -13.91
C SER A 70 -21.63 11.87 -13.30
N LEU A 71 -21.81 12.91 -14.11
CA LEU A 71 -21.96 14.27 -13.60
C LEU A 71 -23.24 14.38 -12.76
N ARG A 72 -23.12 14.82 -11.51
CA ARG A 72 -24.23 15.06 -10.59
C ARG A 72 -24.64 16.51 -10.60
N THR A 73 -23.68 17.41 -10.41
CA THR A 73 -23.90 18.85 -10.38
C THR A 73 -22.72 19.58 -11.01
N SER A 74 -23.01 20.73 -11.60
CA SER A 74 -22.02 21.72 -12.03
C SER A 74 -22.49 23.07 -11.53
N GLU A 75 -21.74 23.68 -10.63
CA GLU A 75 -22.14 24.89 -9.91
C GLU A 75 -21.05 25.94 -10.00
N ARG A 76 -21.43 27.16 -10.41
CA ARG A 76 -20.51 28.30 -10.36
C ARG A 76 -20.48 28.87 -8.94
N MET A 77 -19.30 28.83 -8.35
CA MET A 77 -19.02 29.29 -7.00
C MET A 77 -18.86 30.82 -6.96
N LYS A 78 -19.01 31.39 -5.75
CA LYS A 78 -18.93 32.85 -5.53
C LYS A 78 -17.56 33.45 -5.85
N ASP A 79 -16.51 32.64 -5.83
CA ASP A 79 -15.13 33.02 -6.17
C ASP A 79 -14.84 32.95 -7.69
N GLY A 80 -15.85 32.65 -8.51
CA GLY A 80 -15.73 32.56 -9.97
C GLY A 80 -15.30 31.18 -10.48
N THR A 81 -15.00 30.24 -9.57
CA THR A 81 -14.67 28.85 -9.93
C THR A 81 -15.92 28.06 -10.30
N VAL A 82 -15.78 27.01 -11.11
CA VAL A 82 -16.84 26.05 -11.37
C VAL A 82 -16.51 24.76 -10.62
N ARG A 83 -17.47 24.28 -9.84
CA ARG A 83 -17.40 23.03 -9.10
C ARG A 83 -18.21 21.97 -9.83
N TYR A 84 -17.53 20.96 -10.36
CA TYR A 84 -18.14 19.77 -10.91
C TYR A 84 -18.13 18.68 -9.84
N THR A 85 -19.30 18.13 -9.52
CA THR A 85 -19.43 16.95 -8.67
C THR A 85 -19.79 15.76 -9.54
N PHE A 86 -18.90 14.78 -9.57
CA PHE A 86 -19.08 13.52 -10.27
C PHE A 86 -19.36 12.41 -9.27
N ALA A 87 -20.13 11.41 -9.69
CA ALA A 87 -20.27 10.16 -8.97
C ALA A 87 -19.59 9.04 -9.74
N TYR A 88 -18.82 8.20 -9.04
CA TYR A 88 -18.22 7.00 -9.59
C TYR A 88 -18.82 5.75 -8.93
N PRO A 89 -19.38 4.80 -9.70
CA PRO A 89 -19.90 3.56 -9.14
C PRO A 89 -18.75 2.62 -8.75
N VAL A 90 -18.63 2.33 -7.46
CA VAL A 90 -17.67 1.36 -6.92
C VAL A 90 -18.42 0.08 -6.53
N ALA A 91 -18.03 -1.04 -7.12
CA ALA A 91 -18.54 -2.34 -6.71
C ALA A 91 -17.90 -2.76 -5.37
N MET A 92 -18.75 -3.12 -4.40
CA MET A 92 -18.37 -3.55 -3.05
C MET A 92 -19.23 -4.75 -2.64
N GLU A 93 -18.64 -5.94 -2.50
CA GLU A 93 -19.27 -7.18 -1.97
C GLU A 93 -20.82 -7.27 -2.07
N GLY A 94 -21.36 -7.24 -3.29
CA GLY A 94 -22.80 -7.39 -3.56
C GLY A 94 -23.62 -6.10 -3.59
N GLN A 95 -23.01 -4.93 -3.40
CA GLN A 95 -23.60 -3.61 -3.54
C GLN A 95 -22.74 -2.70 -4.43
N VAL A 96 -23.35 -1.65 -4.97
CA VAL A 96 -22.66 -0.59 -5.70
C VAL A 96 -22.83 0.69 -4.91
N GLN A 97 -21.72 1.28 -4.48
CA GLN A 97 -21.71 2.58 -3.80
C GLN A 97 -21.25 3.65 -4.79
N ASN A 98 -21.96 4.78 -4.85
CA ASN A 98 -21.51 5.94 -5.60
C ASN A 98 -20.60 6.78 -4.71
N ILE A 99 -19.34 6.93 -5.12
CA ILE A 99 -18.38 7.79 -4.43
C ILE A 99 -18.32 9.14 -5.14
N GLU A 100 -18.41 10.22 -4.37
CA GLU A 100 -18.35 11.57 -4.92
C GLU A 100 -16.90 12.04 -5.15
N VAL A 101 -16.67 12.59 -6.34
CA VAL A 101 -15.42 13.18 -6.78
C VAL A 101 -15.69 14.60 -7.22
N VAL A 102 -14.99 15.56 -6.61
CA VAL A 102 -15.14 16.98 -6.91
C VAL A 102 -13.96 17.46 -7.73
N LEU A 103 -14.25 18.06 -8.89
CA LEU A 103 -13.29 18.78 -9.70
C LEU A 103 -13.60 20.27 -9.65
N ARG A 104 -12.57 21.11 -9.50
CA ARG A 104 -12.69 22.56 -9.61
C ARG A 104 -11.98 23.06 -10.86
N THR A 105 -12.58 24.03 -11.52
CA THR A 105 -11.94 24.80 -12.60
C THR A 105 -12.07 26.29 -12.33
N ASP A 106 -11.06 27.06 -12.74
CA ASP A 106 -11.14 28.52 -12.68
C ASP A 106 -11.42 29.02 -14.10
N GLU A 107 -12.66 29.40 -14.38
CA GLU A 107 -13.06 29.82 -15.73
C GLU A 107 -13.02 31.34 -15.87
N ASN A 108 -11.83 31.89 -16.17
CA ASN A 108 -11.68 33.28 -16.53
C ASN A 108 -11.97 33.48 -18.02
N ILE A 109 -13.15 34.03 -18.31
CA ILE A 109 -13.71 34.13 -19.66
C ILE A 109 -13.57 35.57 -20.16
N ASP A 110 -13.08 35.72 -21.40
CA ASP A 110 -12.98 37.00 -22.08
C ASP A 110 -14.36 37.52 -22.56
N LYS A 111 -14.38 38.74 -23.11
CA LYS A 111 -15.61 39.35 -23.64
C LYS A 111 -16.21 38.59 -24.85
N LYS A 112 -15.48 37.64 -25.42
CA LYS A 112 -15.88 36.83 -26.58
C LYS A 112 -16.32 35.42 -26.17
N GLY A 113 -16.46 35.13 -24.87
CA GLY A 113 -16.88 33.82 -24.38
C GLY A 113 -15.79 32.74 -24.43
N ARG A 114 -14.52 33.14 -24.56
CA ARG A 114 -13.37 32.23 -24.61
C ARG A 114 -12.57 32.30 -23.33
N CYS A 115 -11.81 31.26 -23.04
CA CYS A 115 -10.84 31.24 -21.96
C CYS A 115 -9.77 32.33 -22.18
N ALA A 116 -9.83 33.40 -21.38
CA ALA A 116 -8.69 34.29 -21.21
C ALA A 116 -7.56 33.51 -20.52
N THR A 117 -7.92 32.82 -19.44
CA THR A 117 -7.15 31.73 -18.83
C THR A 117 -8.10 30.82 -18.06
N CYS A 118 -8.37 29.61 -18.55
CA CYS A 118 -9.15 28.62 -17.80
C CYS A 118 -8.18 27.64 -17.11
N PHE A 119 -8.22 27.55 -15.79
CA PHE A 119 -7.38 26.59 -15.05
C PHE A 119 -8.15 25.31 -14.77
N LEU A 120 -7.51 24.18 -15.06
CA LEU A 120 -7.90 22.86 -14.59
C LEU A 120 -7.17 22.57 -13.28
N ARG A 121 -7.89 22.08 -12.26
CA ARG A 121 -7.30 21.70 -10.96
C ARG A 121 -7.37 20.20 -10.70
N THR A 122 -6.68 19.74 -9.67
CA THR A 122 -6.78 18.36 -9.16
C THR A 122 -8.17 18.08 -8.60
N THR A 123 -8.60 16.82 -8.75
CA THR A 123 -9.81 16.30 -8.11
C THR A 123 -9.59 16.11 -6.62
N VAL A 124 -10.67 16.25 -5.86
CA VAL A 124 -10.76 15.99 -4.44
C VAL A 124 -11.86 14.96 -4.21
N LEU A 125 -11.57 13.93 -3.41
CA LEU A 125 -12.56 12.95 -2.98
C LEU A 125 -13.27 13.50 -1.74
N THR A 126 -14.56 13.84 -1.84
CA THR A 126 -15.31 14.49 -0.75
C THR A 126 -15.54 13.55 0.43
N ASP A 127 -15.79 12.27 0.16
CA ASP A 127 -15.99 11.24 1.18
C ASP A 127 -14.67 10.68 1.71
N PHE A 128 -13.52 11.28 1.36
CA PHE A 128 -12.22 10.71 1.71
C PHE A 128 -11.95 10.69 3.20
N ALA A 129 -12.47 11.66 3.97
CA ALA A 129 -12.32 11.67 5.42
C ALA A 129 -13.03 10.48 6.07
N ASP A 130 -14.19 10.09 5.54
CA ASP A 130 -14.94 8.91 5.99
C ASP A 130 -14.30 7.62 5.48
N LEU A 131 -13.79 7.62 4.23
CA LEU A 131 -13.00 6.51 3.69
C LEU A 131 -11.71 6.29 4.49
N GLN A 132 -10.99 7.34 4.91
CA GLN A 132 -9.79 7.20 5.74
C GLN A 132 -10.06 6.49 7.07
N GLN A 133 -11.27 6.59 7.58
CA GLN A 133 -11.72 5.88 8.80
C GLN A 133 -12.26 4.48 8.51
N ALA A 134 -12.57 4.16 7.25
CA ALA A 134 -13.06 2.85 6.86
C ALA A 134 -11.99 1.76 7.01
N PRO A 135 -12.39 0.47 7.11
CA PRO A 135 -11.44 -0.63 7.01
C PRO A 135 -10.57 -0.48 5.77
N TRP A 136 -9.27 -0.71 5.90
CA TRP A 136 -8.31 -0.46 4.83
C TRP A 136 -8.65 -1.22 3.52
N MET A 137 -9.28 -2.41 3.61
CA MET A 137 -9.76 -3.18 2.46
C MET A 137 -10.76 -2.39 1.62
N LEU A 138 -11.66 -1.67 2.30
CA LEU A 138 -12.65 -0.82 1.64
C LEU A 138 -11.95 0.36 0.96
N GLN A 139 -11.00 0.99 1.65
CA GLN A 139 -10.18 2.06 1.08
C GLN A 139 -9.45 1.59 -0.18
N TYR A 140 -8.84 0.41 -0.11
CA TYR A 140 -8.13 -0.18 -1.25
C TYR A 140 -9.06 -0.48 -2.42
N ALA A 141 -10.19 -1.15 -2.17
CA ALA A 141 -11.15 -1.52 -3.22
C ALA A 141 -11.69 -0.29 -3.95
N VAL A 142 -11.94 0.79 -3.21
CA VAL A 142 -12.35 2.09 -3.74
C VAL A 142 -11.21 2.73 -4.55
N ASN A 143 -10.02 2.89 -3.96
CA ASN A 143 -8.90 3.59 -4.58
C ASN A 143 -8.39 2.88 -5.83
N ARG A 144 -8.40 1.53 -5.85
CA ARG A 144 -8.04 0.71 -7.02
C ARG A 144 -8.98 0.92 -8.21
N GLN A 145 -10.23 1.34 -7.98
CA GLN A 145 -11.20 1.60 -9.05
C GLN A 145 -11.22 3.07 -9.45
N ILE A 146 -11.26 3.98 -8.47
CA ILE A 146 -11.42 5.42 -8.71
C ILE A 146 -10.14 6.07 -9.25
N LEU A 147 -8.97 5.79 -8.66
CA LEU A 147 -7.74 6.51 -9.02
C LEU A 147 -7.31 6.25 -10.49
N PRO A 148 -7.36 5.01 -11.02
CA PRO A 148 -7.11 4.80 -12.45
C PRO A 148 -8.10 5.52 -13.36
N ALA A 149 -9.38 5.62 -12.95
CA ALA A 149 -10.40 6.31 -13.72
C ALA A 149 -10.13 7.83 -13.76
N ILE A 150 -9.72 8.42 -12.63
CA ILE A 150 -9.27 9.81 -12.56
C ILE A 150 -8.05 10.01 -13.48
N ASP A 151 -7.05 9.13 -13.40
CA ASP A 151 -5.84 9.20 -14.23
C ASP A 151 -6.20 9.14 -15.74
N GLN A 152 -7.13 8.28 -16.12
CA GLN A 152 -7.62 8.17 -17.50
C GLN A 152 -8.36 9.43 -17.97
N ALA A 153 -9.17 10.04 -17.10
CA ALA A 153 -9.86 11.29 -17.42
C ALA A 153 -8.85 12.41 -17.67
N TYR A 154 -7.84 12.56 -16.81
CA TYR A 154 -6.79 13.58 -17.01
C TYR A 154 -5.94 13.34 -18.25
N ALA A 155 -5.59 12.09 -18.55
CA ALA A 155 -4.89 11.75 -19.79
C ALA A 155 -5.70 12.16 -21.03
N SER A 156 -7.02 11.94 -21.01
CA SER A 156 -7.92 12.33 -22.09
C SER A 156 -8.01 13.86 -22.22
N ILE A 157 -8.12 14.59 -21.10
CA ILE A 157 -8.11 16.07 -21.09
C ILE A 157 -6.79 16.64 -21.62
N GLN A 158 -5.66 16.03 -21.26
CA GLN A 158 -4.35 16.44 -21.77
C GLN A 158 -4.28 16.31 -23.29
N GLN A 159 -4.77 15.19 -23.83
CA GLN A 159 -4.78 14.89 -25.25
C GLN A 159 -5.73 15.82 -26.03
N ASP A 160 -6.99 15.91 -25.60
CA ASP A 160 -8.04 16.66 -26.30
C ASP A 160 -7.81 18.18 -26.23
N GLY A 161 -7.22 18.65 -25.14
CA GLY A 161 -6.96 20.06 -24.89
C GLY A 161 -5.59 20.55 -25.38
N GLN A 162 -4.74 19.68 -25.94
CA GLN A 162 -3.34 19.98 -26.25
C GLN A 162 -3.17 21.25 -27.10
N ALA A 163 -4.05 21.47 -28.07
CA ALA A 163 -3.97 22.62 -28.99
C ALA A 163 -4.22 23.99 -28.33
N PHE A 164 -4.87 24.01 -27.16
CA PHE A 164 -5.25 25.23 -26.45
C PHE A 164 -4.52 25.39 -25.12
N MET A 165 -3.64 24.44 -24.80
CA MET A 165 -2.90 24.42 -23.54
C MET A 165 -1.83 25.51 -23.53
N ASP A 166 -1.69 26.20 -22.40
CA ASP A 166 -0.62 27.16 -22.20
C ASP A 166 0.73 26.43 -22.10
N GLY A 167 1.54 26.54 -23.16
CA GLY A 167 2.85 25.89 -23.22
C GLY A 167 3.85 26.32 -22.14
N SER A 168 3.61 27.43 -21.43
CA SER A 168 4.47 27.87 -20.32
C SER A 168 4.18 27.14 -19.00
N LEU A 169 2.94 26.68 -18.80
CA LEU A 169 2.51 25.92 -17.62
C LEU A 169 2.53 24.40 -17.88
N GLY A 170 2.24 23.99 -19.12
CA GLY A 170 2.16 22.59 -19.49
C GLY A 170 1.02 21.85 -18.78
N PHE A 171 1.20 20.54 -18.59
CA PHE A 171 0.27 19.66 -17.89
C PHE A 171 1.00 18.98 -16.73
N ASP A 172 0.93 19.55 -15.53
CA ASP A 172 1.58 19.06 -14.31
C ASP A 172 0.65 18.14 -13.50
N TYR A 173 0.07 17.15 -14.19
CA TYR A 173 -0.64 16.06 -13.54
C TYR A 173 0.28 14.85 -13.42
N LYS A 174 0.32 14.26 -12.22
CA LYS A 174 0.99 12.97 -11.99
C LYS A 174 -0.07 11.94 -11.63
N ASN A 175 -0.03 10.81 -12.31
CA ASN A 175 -0.94 9.69 -12.04
C ASN A 175 -0.94 9.35 -10.55
N GLN A 176 -2.14 9.38 -9.96
CA GLN A 176 -2.35 9.07 -8.56
C GLN A 176 -2.29 7.57 -8.34
N TRP A 177 -2.77 6.78 -9.31
CA TRP A 177 -2.61 5.35 -9.29
C TRP A 177 -1.24 4.95 -9.86
N GLN A 178 -0.36 4.53 -8.97
CA GLN A 178 0.98 4.05 -9.31
C GLN A 178 1.03 2.54 -9.48
N GLY A 179 -0.14 1.89 -9.59
CA GLY A 179 -0.24 0.44 -9.60
C GLY A 179 -0.11 -0.19 -8.23
N GLU A 180 -0.36 -1.49 -8.23
CA GLU A 180 -0.15 -2.39 -7.12
C GLU A 180 1.36 -2.58 -6.90
N LYS A 181 2.00 -1.72 -6.08
CA LYS A 181 3.42 -1.87 -5.73
C LYS A 181 3.57 -2.84 -4.55
N ASN A 182 4.46 -3.82 -4.67
CA ASN A 182 4.91 -4.57 -3.51
C ASN A 182 5.90 -3.70 -2.74
N LEU A 183 5.76 -3.62 -1.41
CA LEU A 183 6.74 -2.93 -0.57
C LEU A 183 7.95 -3.83 -0.30
N TYR A 184 7.75 -5.14 -0.38
CA TYR A 184 8.77 -6.18 -0.28
C TYR A 184 8.79 -7.09 -1.52
N GLU A 185 9.63 -8.11 -1.53
CA GLU A 185 9.91 -8.94 -2.70
C GLU A 185 8.71 -9.81 -3.13
N ASN A 186 8.08 -10.50 -2.18
CA ASN A 186 7.06 -11.53 -2.46
C ASN A 186 5.76 -11.20 -1.73
N SER A 187 4.67 -11.07 -2.48
CA SER A 187 3.36 -10.60 -2.02
C SER A 187 2.28 -11.65 -2.29
N PHE A 188 1.57 -12.07 -1.25
CA PHE A 188 0.58 -13.15 -1.32
C PHE A 188 -0.82 -12.66 -1.00
N VAL A 189 -1.80 -13.15 -1.75
CA VAL A 189 -3.22 -12.85 -1.60
C VAL A 189 -4.06 -14.12 -1.44
N GLY A 190 -5.11 -14.06 -0.63
CA GLY A 190 -6.11 -15.14 -0.48
C GLY A 190 -5.68 -16.35 0.36
N ILE A 191 -4.40 -16.47 0.73
CA ILE A 191 -3.91 -17.48 1.68
C ILE A 191 -4.12 -17.01 3.13
N GLU A 192 -4.58 -17.89 4.03
CA GLU A 192 -4.65 -17.58 5.46
C GLU A 192 -3.25 -17.28 6.03
N GLN A 193 -3.14 -16.29 6.92
CA GLN A 193 -1.83 -15.90 7.48
C GLN A 193 -1.12 -17.07 8.18
N THR A 194 -1.87 -17.86 8.94
CA THR A 194 -1.39 -19.05 9.63
C THR A 194 -0.85 -20.09 8.66
N ARG A 195 -1.56 -20.33 7.55
CA ARG A 195 -1.15 -21.25 6.48
C ARG A 195 0.07 -20.73 5.72
N LEU A 196 0.19 -19.43 5.50
CA LEU A 196 1.39 -18.84 4.89
C LEU A 196 2.61 -19.07 5.79
N LYS A 197 2.49 -18.77 7.09
CA LYS A 197 3.56 -18.99 8.06
C LYS A 197 3.97 -20.46 8.16
N SER A 198 3.00 -21.38 8.23
CA SER A 198 3.30 -22.82 8.27
C SER A 198 4.01 -23.27 6.99
N THR A 199 3.58 -22.79 5.82
CA THR A 199 4.22 -23.10 4.53
C THR A 199 5.68 -22.64 4.49
N VAL A 200 5.96 -21.44 5.01
CA VAL A 200 7.33 -20.94 5.16
C VAL A 200 8.14 -21.82 6.12
N ILE A 201 7.58 -22.14 7.29
CA ILE A 201 8.23 -23.00 8.28
C ILE A 201 8.58 -24.38 7.68
N ASP A 202 7.64 -25.01 6.99
CA ASP A 202 7.80 -26.34 6.41
C ASP A 202 8.81 -26.35 5.26
N ALA A 203 8.82 -25.31 4.41
CA ALA A 203 9.79 -25.16 3.34
C ALA A 203 11.23 -25.09 3.89
N TYR A 204 11.45 -24.33 4.96
CA TYR A 204 12.76 -24.18 5.59
C TYR A 204 13.16 -25.42 6.41
N ARG A 205 12.22 -26.04 7.13
CA ARG A 205 12.48 -27.32 7.83
C ARG A 205 12.88 -28.43 6.87
N ALA A 206 12.19 -28.55 5.73
CA ALA A 206 12.53 -29.52 4.69
C ALA A 206 13.90 -29.26 4.03
N ALA A 207 14.47 -28.08 4.22
CA ALA A 207 15.82 -27.73 3.78
C ALA A 207 16.89 -27.82 4.88
N GLY A 208 16.55 -28.31 6.07
CA GLY A 208 17.49 -28.52 7.17
C GLY A 208 17.63 -27.36 8.15
N PHE A 209 16.73 -26.37 8.09
CA PHE A 209 16.65 -25.32 9.11
C PHE A 209 15.80 -25.79 10.31
N ILE A 210 16.19 -25.37 11.52
CA ILE A 210 15.47 -25.64 12.76
C ILE A 210 14.65 -24.41 13.11
N PHE A 211 13.31 -24.54 13.14
CA PHE A 211 12.43 -23.43 13.52
C PHE A 211 12.53 -23.16 15.04
N GLN A 212 12.84 -21.91 15.40
CA GLN A 212 13.03 -21.47 16.79
C GLN A 212 11.83 -20.72 17.34
N GLY A 213 11.03 -20.05 16.49
CA GLY A 213 9.82 -19.36 16.94
C GLY A 213 9.31 -18.30 15.97
N ASP A 214 8.09 -17.82 16.24
CA ASP A 214 7.46 -16.68 15.57
C ASP A 214 7.47 -15.49 16.53
N VAL A 215 8.36 -14.53 16.28
CA VAL A 215 8.56 -13.36 17.14
C VAL A 215 7.78 -12.19 16.56
N ARG A 216 6.69 -11.80 17.23
CA ARG A 216 5.89 -10.63 16.83
C ARG A 216 6.66 -9.33 17.11
N LYS A 217 6.90 -8.53 16.07
CA LYS A 217 7.52 -7.20 16.19
C LYS A 217 6.47 -6.15 16.52
N ASP A 218 5.36 -6.18 15.79
CA ASP A 218 4.21 -5.29 15.96
C ASP A 218 2.92 -6.01 15.54
N LEU A 219 1.82 -5.28 15.42
CA LEU A 219 0.52 -5.86 15.07
C LEU A 219 0.51 -6.57 13.72
N ARG A 220 1.44 -6.27 12.81
CA ARG A 220 1.44 -6.70 11.40
C ARG A 220 2.69 -7.46 11.01
N VAL A 221 3.83 -7.12 11.60
CA VAL A 221 5.12 -7.71 11.29
C VAL A 221 5.47 -8.76 12.33
N SER A 222 5.76 -9.97 11.87
CA SER A 222 6.38 -11.00 12.69
C SER A 222 7.60 -11.59 12.00
N TYR A 223 8.53 -12.11 12.81
CA TYR A 223 9.75 -12.74 12.34
C TYR A 223 9.67 -14.24 12.61
N LEU A 224 9.69 -15.03 11.54
CA LEU A 224 9.92 -16.46 11.63
C LEU A 224 11.42 -16.67 11.79
N VAL A 225 11.82 -17.16 12.96
CA VAL A 225 13.22 -17.34 13.34
C VAL A 225 13.61 -18.80 13.18
N PHE A 226 14.74 -19.02 12.53
CA PHE A 226 15.32 -20.32 12.28
C PHE A 226 16.79 -20.33 12.72
N SER A 227 17.27 -21.51 13.09
CA SER A 227 18.70 -21.81 13.19
C SER A 227 19.10 -22.75 12.07
N PHE A 228 20.18 -22.43 11.37
CA PHE A 228 20.84 -23.39 10.50
C PHE A 228 22.09 -23.92 11.22
N PRO A 229 22.13 -25.23 11.51
CA PRO A 229 23.14 -25.78 12.40
C PRO A 229 24.54 -25.69 11.78
N VAL A 230 25.52 -25.23 12.58
CA VAL A 230 26.93 -25.20 12.15
C VAL A 230 27.42 -26.62 11.87
N ASP A 231 27.06 -27.53 12.78
CA ASP A 231 27.32 -28.97 12.70
C ASP A 231 26.03 -29.77 12.69
N PRO A 232 25.93 -30.87 11.92
CA PRO A 232 24.69 -31.64 11.81
C PRO A 232 24.14 -32.13 13.17
N ASP A 233 25.02 -32.32 14.14
CA ASP A 233 24.70 -32.84 15.48
C ASP A 233 24.38 -31.74 16.51
N GLN A 234 24.45 -30.46 16.11
CA GLN A 234 24.16 -29.31 16.97
C GLN A 234 22.83 -28.66 16.60
N ALA A 235 22.08 -28.19 17.61
CA ALA A 235 20.82 -27.48 17.41
C ALA A 235 20.99 -25.97 17.14
N GLU A 236 22.16 -25.42 17.47
CA GLU A 236 22.46 -23.99 17.33
C GLU A 236 23.41 -23.75 16.14
N GLY A 237 23.32 -22.53 15.59
CA GLY A 237 24.13 -22.12 14.47
C GLY A 237 23.70 -20.78 13.90
N VAL A 238 23.74 -20.66 12.58
CA VAL A 238 23.43 -19.41 11.87
C VAL A 238 21.99 -19.02 12.14
N VAL A 239 21.76 -17.83 12.70
CA VAL A 239 20.41 -17.31 12.90
C VAL A 239 19.89 -16.77 11.57
N TYR A 240 18.75 -17.27 11.14
CA TYR A 240 18.09 -16.90 9.91
C TYR A 240 16.68 -16.42 10.19
N LYS A 241 16.26 -15.31 9.57
CA LYS A 241 14.94 -14.73 9.82
C LYS A 241 14.24 -14.38 8.53
N ILE A 242 12.95 -14.64 8.52
CA ILE A 242 12.02 -14.21 7.47
C ILE A 242 11.01 -13.30 8.12
N SER A 243 10.92 -12.07 7.63
CA SER A 243 9.87 -11.14 8.03
C SER A 243 8.60 -11.47 7.26
N VAL A 244 7.48 -11.50 7.98
CA VAL A 244 6.13 -11.61 7.41
C VAL A 244 5.38 -10.36 7.80
N ALA A 245 5.27 -9.41 6.87
CA ALA A 245 4.44 -8.22 7.01
C ALA A 245 3.03 -8.57 6.55
N SER A 246 2.05 -8.46 7.44
CA SER A 246 0.72 -9.01 7.22
C SER A 246 -0.32 -7.90 7.17
N GLN A 247 -1.07 -7.89 6.08
CA GLN A 247 -2.28 -7.11 5.94
C GLN A 247 -3.39 -8.09 5.57
N LEU A 248 -4.46 -8.11 6.36
CA LEU A 248 -5.47 -9.17 6.32
C LEU A 248 -6.84 -8.62 5.94
N ASP A 249 -7.59 -9.41 5.17
CA ASP A 249 -9.00 -9.16 4.89
C ASP A 249 -9.90 -9.51 6.09
N ALA A 250 -11.21 -9.34 5.94
CA ALA A 250 -12.19 -9.63 7.00
C ALA A 250 -12.26 -11.12 7.40
N SER A 251 -11.71 -12.02 6.57
CA SER A 251 -11.64 -13.47 6.80
C SER A 251 -10.25 -13.93 7.27
N ASP A 252 -9.43 -13.00 7.76
CA ASP A 252 -8.04 -13.25 8.21
C ASP A 252 -7.12 -13.84 7.11
N ARG A 253 -7.45 -13.61 5.83
CA ARG A 253 -6.60 -14.00 4.69
C ARG A 253 -5.71 -12.83 4.26
N CYS A 254 -4.56 -13.18 3.72
CA CYS A 254 -3.57 -12.25 3.23
C CYS A 254 -4.12 -11.36 2.11
N TYR A 255 -3.93 -10.05 2.25
CA TYR A 255 -4.27 -9.04 1.25
C TYR A 255 -3.42 -7.76 1.42
N PRO A 256 -2.19 -7.71 0.92
CA PRO A 256 -1.29 -8.84 0.83
C PRO A 256 -0.63 -9.14 2.19
N CYS A 257 -0.16 -10.37 2.35
CA CYS A 257 0.97 -10.62 3.24
C CYS A 257 2.24 -10.63 2.41
N GLU A 258 3.25 -9.91 2.86
CA GLU A 258 4.52 -9.81 2.16
C GLU A 258 5.63 -10.46 2.99
N ILE A 259 6.49 -11.23 2.33
CA ILE A 259 7.66 -11.83 2.96
C ILE A 259 8.95 -11.21 2.43
N THR A 260 9.92 -11.07 3.32
CA THR A 260 11.27 -10.68 2.97
C THR A 260 12.27 -11.41 3.83
N GLU A 261 13.41 -11.73 3.25
CA GLU A 261 14.56 -12.23 3.99
C GLU A 261 15.14 -11.09 4.85
N VAL A 262 15.39 -11.36 6.14
CA VAL A 262 15.95 -10.37 7.09
C VAL A 262 17.00 -11.03 7.97
N TYR A 263 18.02 -11.63 7.34
CA TYR A 263 19.13 -12.23 8.08
C TYR A 263 20.42 -11.43 7.93
N ASP A 264 21.30 -11.53 8.93
CA ASP A 264 22.59 -10.85 8.94
C ASP A 264 23.69 -11.82 8.45
N PRO A 265 24.32 -11.60 7.27
CA PRO A 265 25.41 -12.45 6.82
C PRO A 265 26.71 -12.24 7.61
N TYR A 266 26.84 -11.14 8.36
CA TYR A 266 28.05 -10.75 9.10
C TYR A 266 28.01 -11.22 10.57
N GLN A 267 27.25 -12.27 10.87
CA GLN A 267 27.17 -12.85 12.20
C GLN A 267 28.54 -13.36 12.66
N LYS A 268 28.82 -13.21 13.95
CA LYS A 268 29.97 -13.87 14.57
C LYS A 268 29.67 -15.37 14.63
N LEU A 269 30.30 -16.11 13.75
CA LEU A 269 30.22 -17.57 13.73
C LEU A 269 31.44 -18.17 14.45
N PRO A 270 31.33 -19.39 14.99
CA PRO A 270 32.48 -20.13 15.50
C PRO A 270 33.60 -20.17 14.45
N ALA A 271 34.86 -20.15 14.90
CA ALA A 271 36.01 -20.18 14.00
C ALA A 271 35.88 -21.35 13.01
N ALA A 272 36.13 -21.08 11.72
CA ALA A 272 35.89 -21.97 10.58
C ALA A 272 36.60 -23.35 10.63
N GLY A 273 37.34 -23.64 11.70
CA GLY A 273 38.00 -24.92 11.97
C GLY A 273 37.34 -25.80 13.04
N LEU A 274 36.21 -25.39 13.64
CA LEU A 274 35.46 -26.19 14.62
C LEU A 274 34.08 -26.64 14.13
N SER A 275 33.71 -26.35 12.88
CA SER A 275 32.53 -26.93 12.22
C SER A 275 32.83 -28.39 11.83
N GLY A 276 32.45 -29.32 12.69
CA GLY A 276 32.53 -30.77 12.57
C GLY A 276 32.08 -31.38 11.23
N MET A 277 33.09 -32.05 10.65
CA MET A 277 33.09 -33.42 10.11
C MET A 277 33.04 -33.70 8.60
N SER A 278 34.07 -34.44 8.19
CA SER A 278 34.18 -35.59 7.26
C SER A 278 33.67 -35.51 5.81
N LYS A 279 32.80 -34.57 5.43
CA LYS A 279 32.18 -34.50 4.11
C LYS A 279 32.40 -33.15 3.42
N ARG A 280 33.61 -32.90 2.89
CA ARG A 280 34.03 -32.01 1.76
C ARG A 280 33.34 -30.65 1.48
N LEU A 281 32.36 -30.18 2.25
CA LEU A 281 31.55 -28.99 2.00
C LEU A 281 31.63 -28.04 3.20
N THR A 282 31.83 -26.76 2.92
CA THR A 282 31.89 -25.70 3.95
C THR A 282 30.50 -25.39 4.49
N LEU A 283 30.42 -24.78 5.69
CA LEU A 283 29.18 -24.25 6.26
C LEU A 283 28.44 -23.35 5.28
N GLU A 284 29.16 -22.43 4.64
CA GLU A 284 28.61 -21.52 3.62
C GLU A 284 27.98 -22.29 2.45
N SER A 285 28.67 -23.30 1.89
CA SER A 285 28.12 -24.09 0.79
C SER A 285 26.85 -24.84 1.18
N ARG A 286 26.82 -25.43 2.38
CA ARG A 286 25.64 -26.12 2.92
C ARG A 286 24.47 -25.16 3.14
N PHE A 287 24.75 -24.01 3.75
CA PHE A 287 23.74 -22.99 4.01
C PHE A 287 23.17 -22.43 2.70
N ALA A 288 24.02 -22.07 1.74
CA ALA A 288 23.59 -21.54 0.45
C ALA A 288 22.72 -22.54 -0.33
N ALA A 289 23.11 -23.83 -0.36
CA ALA A 289 22.31 -24.87 -0.98
C ALA A 289 20.96 -25.08 -0.28
N SER A 290 20.96 -25.06 1.05
CA SER A 290 19.75 -25.22 1.87
C SER A 290 18.80 -24.03 1.70
N ARG A 291 19.33 -22.80 1.69
CA ARG A 291 18.56 -21.57 1.41
C ARG A 291 17.92 -21.65 0.02
N ALA A 292 18.67 -22.04 -1.00
CA ALA A 292 18.14 -22.17 -2.36
C ALA A 292 17.01 -23.21 -2.43
N LEU A 293 17.20 -24.37 -1.77
CA LEU A 293 16.16 -25.41 -1.67
C LEU A 293 14.91 -24.92 -0.94
N ALA A 294 15.07 -24.19 0.17
CA ALA A 294 13.95 -23.63 0.94
C ALA A 294 13.13 -22.64 0.10
N LEU A 295 13.81 -21.75 -0.63
CA LEU A 295 13.17 -20.77 -1.49
C LEU A 295 12.45 -21.41 -2.68
N GLU A 296 13.03 -22.42 -3.32
CA GLU A 296 12.36 -23.19 -4.39
C GLU A 296 11.12 -23.94 -3.87
N LYS A 297 11.21 -24.57 -2.69
CA LYS A 297 10.06 -25.21 -2.05
C LYS A 297 8.97 -24.20 -1.71
N LEU A 298 9.36 -23.04 -1.20
CA LEU A 298 8.42 -21.97 -0.85
C LEU A 298 7.71 -21.47 -2.10
N LYS A 299 8.45 -21.12 -3.15
CA LYS A 299 7.92 -20.72 -4.46
C LYS A 299 6.89 -21.73 -4.99
N ASN A 300 7.25 -23.02 -5.02
CA ASN A 300 6.35 -24.05 -5.53
C ASN A 300 5.07 -24.20 -4.69
N SER A 301 5.16 -23.96 -3.38
CA SER A 301 4.03 -24.09 -2.45
C SER A 301 3.12 -22.86 -2.42
N THR A 302 3.62 -21.69 -2.83
CA THR A 302 2.91 -20.41 -2.73
C THR A 302 2.61 -19.74 -4.06
N ALA A 303 3.08 -20.27 -5.20
CA ALA A 303 2.92 -19.67 -6.52
C ALA A 303 1.47 -19.31 -6.87
N GLN A 304 0.52 -20.18 -6.54
CA GLN A 304 -0.91 -19.93 -6.80
C GLN A 304 -1.53 -18.81 -5.97
N PHE A 305 -0.86 -18.42 -4.87
CA PHE A 305 -1.30 -17.34 -3.98
C PHE A 305 -0.54 -16.05 -4.22
N LEU A 306 0.36 -16.00 -5.21
CA LEU A 306 1.01 -14.76 -5.59
C LEU A 306 -0.04 -13.74 -6.04
N ARG A 307 0.19 -12.49 -5.65
CA ARG A 307 -0.62 -11.38 -6.10
C ARG A 307 -0.67 -11.35 -7.64
N ALA A 308 -1.86 -11.12 -8.20
CA ALA A 308 -2.05 -11.08 -9.64
C ALA A 308 -1.08 -10.08 -10.30
N GLY A 309 -0.47 -10.47 -11.42
CA GLY A 309 0.53 -9.64 -12.11
C GLY A 309 1.91 -9.60 -11.45
N THR A 310 2.13 -10.33 -10.36
CA THR A 310 3.45 -10.48 -9.72
C THR A 310 4.03 -11.88 -9.97
N MET A 311 5.34 -12.01 -9.76
CA MET A 311 6.04 -13.28 -9.78
C MET A 311 6.83 -13.48 -8.49
N PHE A 312 7.11 -14.74 -8.15
CA PHE A 312 7.98 -15.03 -7.02
C PHE A 312 9.38 -14.49 -7.31
N THR A 313 9.82 -13.56 -6.48
CA THR A 313 11.15 -12.96 -6.57
C THR A 313 12.09 -13.75 -5.67
N MET A 314 13.16 -14.31 -6.24
CA MET A 314 14.21 -14.92 -5.44
C MET A 314 15.05 -13.82 -4.78
N PRO A 315 15.16 -13.79 -3.43
CA PRO A 315 15.98 -12.79 -2.77
C PRO A 315 17.43 -12.89 -3.25
N PRO A 316 18.11 -11.76 -3.49
CA PRO A 316 19.45 -11.72 -4.07
C PRO A 316 20.44 -12.52 -3.23
N LYS A 317 21.52 -12.99 -3.85
CA LYS A 317 22.54 -13.73 -3.12
C LYS A 317 23.21 -12.79 -2.09
N PRO A 318 23.13 -13.09 -0.80
CA PRO A 318 23.74 -12.30 0.27
C PRO A 318 25.27 -12.46 0.31
N ALA A 319 25.95 -11.64 1.11
CA ALA A 319 27.38 -11.84 1.38
C ALA A 319 27.62 -13.23 2.03
N PRO A 320 28.80 -13.85 1.81
CA PRO A 320 29.12 -15.13 2.44
C PRO A 320 29.00 -15.06 3.97
N LEU A 321 28.53 -16.13 4.60
CA LEU A 321 28.40 -16.23 6.04
C LEU A 321 29.72 -15.97 6.76
N GLY A 322 29.64 -15.17 7.83
CA GLY A 322 30.80 -14.81 8.65
C GLY A 322 31.73 -13.80 7.97
N SER A 323 31.31 -13.19 6.86
CA SER A 323 32.06 -12.09 6.25
C SER A 323 32.30 -10.97 7.26
N PRO A 324 33.42 -10.24 7.17
CA PRO A 324 33.61 -9.04 7.97
C PRO A 324 32.54 -8.01 7.62
N ARG A 325 31.98 -7.36 8.64
CA ARG A 325 30.99 -6.30 8.44
C ARG A 325 31.63 -5.15 7.64
N PRO A 326 31.01 -4.64 6.56
CA PRO A 326 31.54 -3.52 5.80
C PRO A 326 31.77 -2.32 6.71
N HIS A 327 32.93 -1.67 6.57
CA HIS A 327 33.17 -0.39 7.23
C HIS A 327 32.22 0.65 6.63
N ILE A 328 31.35 1.22 7.45
CA ILE A 328 30.53 2.37 7.05
C ILE A 328 31.51 3.52 6.84
N LYS A 329 31.77 3.89 5.59
CA LYS A 329 32.48 5.13 5.32
C LYS A 329 31.58 6.27 5.79
N PRO A 330 32.06 7.19 6.65
CA PRO A 330 31.27 8.37 6.98
C PRO A 330 30.91 9.09 5.70
N ILE A 331 29.64 9.46 5.57
CA ILE A 331 29.16 10.27 4.46
C ILE A 331 29.99 11.54 4.49
N ALA A 332 30.77 11.78 3.43
CA ALA A 332 31.43 13.05 3.25
C ALA A 332 30.33 14.09 3.06
N VAL A 333 30.06 14.87 4.11
CA VAL A 333 29.23 16.07 4.00
C VAL A 333 30.09 17.08 3.25
N THR A 334 29.85 17.25 1.96
CA THR A 334 30.39 18.35 1.15
C THR A 334 29.35 19.44 1.04
#